data_AF-A0A1F6R0I3-F1
#
_entry.id   AF-A0A1F6R0I3-F1
#
_cell.length_a   1.000
_cell.length_b   1.000
_cell.length_c   1.000
_cell.angle_alpha   90.00
_cell.angle_beta   90.00
_cell.angle_gamma   90.00
#
_symmetry.space_group_name_H-M   'P 1'
#
loop_
_entity.id
_entity.type
_entity.pdbx_description
1 polymer ?
#
loop_
_entity_poly.entity_id
_entity_poly.type
_entity_poly.pdbx_seq_one_letter_code
_entity_poly.pdbx_strand_id
1 'polypeptide(L)'
;MPKNYFDEHLWGSSPQGTMAIPNPDYIPGCHRTYLIQRLRLPHEDCAAADFPGDIHSGGFSDELWNILKQFGFLEYMDAPEFEFGAVPETFQRMALAHRSLAAYTLDISGHPEFPSNERFDAYQSDELEAIRTRHMLKTTVFVLAPHFIRPHVEDTLLRIALGDEIDLRKPTRLGESVFCARHWKTGSAEARTYGKTCGWLELDNGFMFFSDEDTWRNFCDVFGLTSLAEWCTSDILEPDFSEIDKDLATCPRRDQ
;
A
#
# COMPACT_ATOMS: atom_id res chain seq x y z
N MET A 1 0.59 22.17 17.23
CA MET A 1 0.07 22.30 15.86
C MET A 1 0.75 21.22 15.03
N PRO A 2 0.02 20.31 14.37
CA PRO A 2 0.64 19.34 13.47
C PRO A 2 1.34 20.09 12.34
N LYS A 3 2.57 19.67 12.00
CA LYS A 3 3.29 20.20 10.85
C LYS A 3 2.57 19.69 9.60
N ASN A 4 2.01 20.59 8.80
CA ASN A 4 1.46 20.22 7.51
C ASN A 4 2.65 20.06 6.55
N TYR A 5 2.98 18.82 6.19
CA TYR A 5 4.12 18.50 5.32
C TYR A 5 3.81 18.66 3.82
N PHE A 6 2.65 19.21 3.46
CA PHE A 6 2.19 19.32 2.06
C PHE A 6 2.19 20.76 1.54
N ASP A 7 3.33 21.43 1.65
CA ASP A 7 3.56 22.68 0.94
C ASP A 7 3.89 22.37 -0.54
N GLU A 8 3.37 23.16 -1.47
CA GLU A 8 3.45 22.89 -2.93
C GLU A 8 4.90 22.80 -3.45
N HIS A 9 5.87 23.31 -2.70
CA HIS A 9 7.29 23.36 -3.06
C HIS A 9 8.04 22.01 -2.97
N LEU A 10 7.41 20.94 -2.47
CA LEU A 10 8.10 19.66 -2.21
C LEU A 10 8.08 18.65 -3.37
N TRP A 11 7.49 18.98 -4.52
CA TRP A 11 7.25 18.04 -5.63
C TRP A 11 7.98 18.43 -6.93
N GLY A 12 8.74 17.49 -7.51
CA GLY A 12 9.33 17.65 -8.84
C GLY A 12 8.31 17.51 -9.98
N SER A 13 8.65 17.97 -11.19
CA SER A 13 7.74 17.92 -12.36
C SER A 13 7.68 16.51 -12.97
N SER A 14 6.48 15.91 -13.12
CA SER A 14 6.27 14.56 -13.69
C SER A 14 6.01 14.55 -15.22
N PRO A 15 6.44 13.51 -15.99
CA PRO A 15 6.08 13.31 -17.42
C PRO A 15 4.70 12.65 -17.62
N GLN A 16 4.10 12.83 -18.81
CA GLN A 16 2.70 12.44 -19.13
C GLN A 16 2.55 11.03 -19.77
N GLY A 17 1.74 10.16 -19.15
CA GLY A 17 0.59 9.42 -19.76
C GLY A 17 0.75 8.00 -20.37
N THR A 18 -0.12 7.05 -19.97
CA THR A 18 -0.67 5.94 -20.81
C THR A 18 -2.08 5.49 -20.32
N MET A 19 -3.00 5.18 -21.24
CA MET A 19 -4.42 4.79 -20.97
C MET A 19 -4.64 3.27 -20.81
N ALA A 20 -5.62 2.88 -19.98
CA ALA A 20 -5.98 1.49 -19.64
C ALA A 20 -7.31 0.98 -20.27
N ILE A 21 -7.43 -0.35 -20.39
CA ILE A 21 -8.56 -1.14 -20.93
C ILE A 21 -9.72 -1.22 -19.91
N PRO A 22 -11.01 -1.15 -20.31
CA PRO A 22 -12.14 -1.19 -19.36
C PRO A 22 -12.36 -2.57 -18.71
N ASN A 23 -12.52 -2.57 -17.38
CA ASN A 23 -12.75 -3.74 -16.52
C ASN A 23 -14.25 -3.86 -16.13
N PRO A 24 -14.89 -5.05 -16.18
CA PRO A 24 -16.29 -5.26 -15.80
C PRO A 24 -16.67 -4.94 -14.33
N ASP A 25 -15.72 -4.88 -13.39
CA ASP A 25 -15.97 -4.52 -11.98
C ASP A 25 -15.93 -3.00 -11.73
N TYR A 26 -16.43 -2.22 -12.68
CA TYR A 26 -16.23 -0.76 -12.70
C TYR A 26 -16.99 -0.06 -11.56
N ILE A 27 -16.28 0.27 -10.48
CA ILE A 27 -16.66 1.38 -9.61
C ILE A 27 -16.28 2.67 -10.34
N PRO A 28 -17.22 3.62 -10.58
CA PRO A 28 -16.89 4.88 -11.23
C PRO A 28 -15.70 5.58 -10.58
N GLY A 29 -14.65 5.82 -11.36
CA GLY A 29 -13.41 6.44 -10.88
C GLY A 29 -12.37 5.49 -10.26
N CYS A 30 -12.62 4.18 -10.25
CA CYS A 30 -11.65 3.17 -9.81
C CYS A 30 -11.02 2.48 -11.02
N HIS A 31 -9.69 2.35 -10.98
CA HIS A 31 -8.90 1.61 -11.95
C HIS A 31 -8.65 0.18 -11.46
N ARG A 32 -8.39 -0.72 -12.40
CA ARG A 32 -7.89 -2.06 -12.05
C ARG A 32 -6.56 -1.90 -11.32
N THR A 33 -6.43 -2.50 -10.14
CA THR A 33 -5.17 -2.58 -9.41
C THR A 33 -4.16 -3.37 -10.25
N TYR A 34 -3.08 -2.72 -10.69
CA TYR A 34 -2.08 -3.35 -11.56
C TYR A 34 -0.65 -3.09 -11.07
N LEU A 35 -0.37 -1.86 -10.68
CA LEU A 35 0.94 -1.43 -10.19
C LEU A 35 0.95 -1.34 -8.67
N ILE A 36 1.75 -2.20 -8.04
CA ILE A 36 2.03 -2.14 -6.61
C ILE A 36 3.52 -1.93 -6.36
N GLN A 37 3.81 -1.17 -5.31
CA GLN A 37 5.14 -0.88 -4.82
C GLN A 37 5.24 -1.38 -3.38
N ARG A 38 6.01 -2.43 -3.15
CA ARG A 38 6.18 -3.04 -1.82
C ARG A 38 6.89 -2.09 -0.86
N LEU A 39 6.46 -2.15 0.40
CA LEU A 39 7.01 -1.40 1.53
C LEU A 39 7.76 -2.35 2.44
N ARG A 40 8.93 -1.95 2.93
CA ARG A 40 9.76 -2.70 3.87
C ARG A 40 9.97 -1.93 5.16
N LEU A 41 10.05 -2.66 6.27
CA LEU A 41 10.39 -2.11 7.57
C LEU A 41 11.80 -1.49 7.57
N PRO A 42 12.03 -0.43 8.35
CA PRO A 42 13.35 0.14 8.52
C PRO A 42 14.36 -0.89 9.03
N HIS A 43 15.57 -0.90 8.47
CA HIS A 43 16.63 -1.81 8.92
C HIS A 43 18.05 -1.27 8.70
N GLU A 44 19.01 -1.68 9.53
CA GLU A 44 20.39 -1.16 9.52
C GLU A 44 21.09 -1.35 8.16
N ASP A 45 20.84 -2.47 7.46
CA ASP A 45 21.47 -2.76 6.17
C ASP A 45 20.83 -2.03 4.97
N CYS A 46 19.83 -1.16 5.20
CA CYS A 46 19.15 -0.45 4.12
C CYS A 46 19.92 0.85 3.93
N ALA A 47 21.07 0.74 3.28
CA ALA A 47 21.56 1.88 2.52
C ALA A 47 20.41 2.33 1.62
N ALA A 48 20.16 3.65 1.58
CA ALA A 48 18.99 4.31 0.98
C ALA A 48 18.41 3.56 -0.24
N ALA A 49 17.08 3.42 -0.32
CA ALA A 49 16.38 2.61 -1.32
C ALA A 49 17.14 2.47 -2.65
N ASP A 50 17.41 1.22 -3.02
CA ASP A 50 18.17 0.84 -4.21
C ASP A 50 17.36 1.14 -5.48
N PHE A 51 17.05 2.40 -5.74
CA PHE A 51 16.65 2.83 -7.09
C PHE A 51 17.92 2.85 -7.94
N PRO A 52 18.04 2.01 -8.97
CA PRO A 52 19.20 2.01 -9.85
C PRO A 52 19.31 3.34 -10.61
N GLY A 53 20.54 3.82 -10.82
CA GLY A 53 20.83 4.86 -11.83
C GLY A 53 20.95 6.31 -11.34
N ASP A 54 21.52 6.57 -10.16
CA ASP A 54 21.77 7.93 -9.64
C ASP A 54 20.52 8.82 -9.49
N ILE A 55 19.31 8.26 -9.63
CA ILE A 55 18.07 8.97 -9.31
C ILE A 55 17.97 9.06 -7.79
N HIS A 56 18.64 10.07 -7.25
CA HIS A 56 18.58 10.39 -5.83
C HIS A 56 17.12 10.44 -5.38
N SER A 57 16.78 9.61 -4.39
CA SER A 57 15.48 9.61 -3.73
C SER A 57 14.28 9.20 -4.61
N GLY A 58 14.49 8.54 -5.76
CA GLY A 58 13.39 8.02 -6.59
C GLY A 58 12.41 9.10 -7.08
N GLY A 59 12.87 10.36 -7.20
CA GLY A 59 12.05 11.51 -7.59
C GLY A 59 11.39 12.28 -6.44
N PHE A 60 11.58 11.85 -5.18
CA PHE A 60 11.18 12.64 -4.01
C PHE A 60 12.15 13.80 -3.71
N SER A 61 11.65 14.85 -3.07
CA SER A 61 12.52 15.84 -2.43
C SER A 61 13.29 15.22 -1.26
N ASP A 62 14.49 15.75 -0.96
CA ASP A 62 15.33 15.24 0.14
C ASP A 62 14.62 15.29 1.50
N GLU A 63 13.79 16.32 1.73
CA GLU A 63 13.01 16.46 2.96
C GLU A 63 11.99 15.33 3.11
N LEU A 64 11.14 15.13 2.11
CA LEU A 64 10.14 14.06 2.12
C LEU A 64 10.81 12.69 2.17
N TRP A 65 11.91 12.51 1.45
CA TRP A 65 12.67 11.26 1.47
C TRP A 65 13.21 10.93 2.86
N ASN A 66 13.74 11.93 3.58
CA ASN A 66 14.22 11.75 4.95
C ASN A 66 13.10 11.49 5.96
N ILE A 67 11.88 11.96 5.68
CA ILE A 67 10.69 11.61 6.46
C ILE A 67 10.32 10.14 6.19
N LEU A 68 10.17 9.74 4.92
CA LEU A 68 9.76 8.39 4.54
C LEU A 68 10.70 7.30 5.08
N LYS A 69 12.02 7.55 5.04
CA LYS A 69 13.05 6.63 5.59
C LYS A 69 12.86 6.27 7.06
N GLN A 70 12.17 7.10 7.84
CA GLN A 70 11.94 6.84 9.26
C GLN A 70 10.90 5.73 9.47
N PHE A 71 10.04 5.50 8.47
CA PHE A 71 8.87 4.63 8.60
C PHE A 71 8.99 3.37 7.76
N GLY A 72 9.71 3.44 6.64
CA GLY A 72 9.98 2.29 5.81
C GLY A 72 10.73 2.62 4.52
N PHE A 73 10.97 1.60 3.73
CA PHE A 73 11.63 1.69 2.43
C PHE A 73 10.71 1.17 1.33
N LEU A 74 10.70 1.84 0.19
CA LEU A 74 10.09 1.32 -1.03
C LEU A 74 11.05 0.28 -1.62
N GLU A 75 10.61 -0.97 -1.71
CA GLU A 75 11.41 -2.05 -2.30
C GLU A 75 11.47 -1.90 -3.82
N TYR A 76 12.61 -1.61 -4.42
CA TYR A 76 12.69 -1.58 -5.88
C TYR A 76 12.27 -2.94 -6.48
N MET A 77 11.29 -2.93 -7.41
CA MET A 77 10.67 -4.15 -7.94
C MET A 77 11.04 -4.45 -9.40
N ASP A 78 12.17 -3.93 -9.89
CA ASP A 78 12.66 -4.12 -11.27
C ASP A 78 11.58 -3.79 -12.32
N ALA A 79 10.95 -2.62 -12.22
CA ALA A 79 10.04 -2.14 -13.27
C ALA A 79 10.30 -0.67 -13.57
N PRO A 80 10.32 -0.28 -14.86
CA PRO A 80 10.66 1.08 -15.29
C PRO A 80 9.70 2.13 -14.72
N GLU A 81 8.43 1.82 -14.54
CA GLU A 81 7.43 2.76 -14.02
C GLU A 81 7.82 3.33 -12.65
N PHE A 82 8.51 2.54 -11.82
CA PHE A 82 8.99 2.97 -10.51
C PHE A 82 10.19 3.94 -10.62
N GLU A 83 10.95 3.88 -11.71
CA GLU A 83 12.09 4.78 -11.99
C GLU A 83 11.63 6.14 -12.54
N PHE A 84 10.45 6.19 -13.16
CA PHE A 84 9.91 7.39 -13.81
C PHE A 84 8.92 8.18 -12.95
N GLY A 85 9.02 8.08 -11.63
CA GLY A 85 8.30 8.97 -10.70
C GLY A 85 6.86 8.57 -10.37
N ALA A 86 6.40 7.37 -10.78
CA ALA A 86 5.04 6.91 -10.47
C ALA A 86 4.74 6.88 -8.96
N VAL A 87 5.76 6.58 -8.15
CA VAL A 87 5.64 6.58 -6.69
C VAL A 87 5.48 7.99 -6.13
N PRO A 88 6.39 8.96 -6.38
CA PRO A 88 6.18 10.37 -6.03
C PRO A 88 4.85 10.94 -6.52
N GLU A 89 4.45 10.66 -7.76
CA GLU A 89 3.18 11.13 -8.32
C GLU A 89 1.98 10.59 -7.55
N THR A 90 2.02 9.32 -7.14
CA THR A 90 0.96 8.71 -6.33
C THR A 90 0.89 9.36 -4.95
N PHE A 91 2.03 9.57 -4.29
CA PHE A 91 2.07 10.30 -3.01
C PHE A 91 1.52 11.72 -3.14
N GLN A 92 1.87 12.44 -4.20
CA GLN A 92 1.35 13.78 -4.48
C GLN A 92 -0.17 13.75 -4.68
N ARG A 93 -0.71 12.79 -5.44
CA ARG A 93 -2.16 12.63 -5.60
C ARG A 93 -2.85 12.36 -4.27
N MET A 94 -2.32 11.45 -3.46
CA MET A 94 -2.87 11.15 -2.13
C MET A 94 -2.83 12.39 -1.22
N ALA A 95 -1.73 13.15 -1.25
CA ALA A 95 -1.58 14.39 -0.49
C ALA A 95 -2.60 15.46 -0.89
N LEU A 96 -2.78 15.69 -2.19
CA LEU A 96 -3.79 16.62 -2.70
C LEU A 96 -5.20 16.16 -2.33
N ALA A 97 -5.42 14.85 -2.28
CA ALA A 97 -6.68 14.22 -1.90
C ALA A 97 -6.82 13.93 -0.39
N HIS A 98 -5.95 14.48 0.49
CA HIS A 98 -5.87 14.10 1.91
C HIS A 98 -7.21 14.16 2.65
N ARG A 99 -8.09 15.13 2.31
CA ARG A 99 -9.44 15.25 2.91
C ARG A 99 -10.36 14.08 2.60
N SER A 100 -10.11 13.38 1.51
CA SER A 100 -10.86 12.19 1.10
C SER A 100 -10.25 10.90 1.62
N LEU A 101 -9.03 10.93 2.16
CA LEU A 101 -8.36 9.75 2.71
C LEU A 101 -9.03 9.31 4.00
N ALA A 102 -9.21 8.00 4.11
CA ALA A 102 -9.66 7.31 5.30
C ALA A 102 -8.58 6.31 5.74
N ALA A 103 -8.36 6.26 7.04
CA ALA A 103 -7.50 5.30 7.69
C ALA A 103 -8.38 4.32 8.48
N TYR A 104 -8.27 3.01 8.21
CA TYR A 104 -9.11 1.99 8.83
C TYR A 104 -8.37 0.66 8.95
N THR A 105 -8.92 -0.24 9.76
CA THR A 105 -8.44 -1.62 9.88
C THR A 105 -9.34 -2.57 9.09
N LEU A 106 -8.76 -3.65 8.59
CA LEU A 106 -9.47 -4.72 7.93
C LEU A 106 -8.98 -6.06 8.48
N ASP A 107 -9.89 -6.85 9.03
CA ASP A 107 -9.58 -8.21 9.42
C ASP A 107 -9.64 -9.11 8.19
N ILE A 108 -8.51 -9.72 7.85
CA ILE A 108 -8.41 -10.68 6.75
C ILE A 108 -8.13 -12.07 7.32
N SER A 109 -8.69 -13.07 6.66
CA SER A 109 -8.41 -14.48 6.91
C SER A 109 -7.85 -15.06 5.62
N GLY A 110 -6.57 -15.41 5.63
CA GLY A 110 -5.88 -15.81 4.40
C GLY A 110 -4.95 -16.98 4.59
N HIS A 111 -4.57 -17.60 3.48
CA HIS A 111 -3.51 -18.58 3.49
C HIS A 111 -2.18 -17.86 3.70
N PRO A 112 -1.33 -18.30 4.65
CA PRO A 112 0.06 -17.89 4.61
C PRO A 112 0.59 -18.32 3.23
N GLU A 113 0.88 -17.36 2.35
CA GLU A 113 1.77 -17.64 1.22
C GLU A 113 3.09 -18.07 1.86
N PHE A 114 3.30 -19.38 1.93
CA PHE A 114 4.60 -19.87 2.31
C PHE A 114 5.58 -19.44 1.22
N PRO A 115 6.78 -18.95 1.58
CA PRO A 115 7.75 -18.56 0.57
C PRO A 115 7.96 -19.74 -0.36
N SER A 116 7.80 -19.47 -1.67
CA SER A 116 7.91 -20.44 -2.77
C SER A 116 9.16 -21.34 -2.74
N ASN A 117 10.15 -20.98 -1.93
CA ASN A 117 11.40 -21.67 -1.69
C ASN A 117 11.27 -22.94 -0.82
N GLU A 118 10.18 -23.15 -0.09
CA GLU A 118 9.96 -24.39 0.67
C GLU A 118 9.21 -25.46 -0.16
N ARG A 119 9.85 -26.05 -1.18
CA ARG A 119 9.51 -27.38 -1.77
C ARG A 119 8.03 -27.84 -1.72
N PHE A 120 7.05 -26.98 -2.00
CA PHE A 120 5.64 -27.39 -1.96
C PHE A 120 5.25 -28.26 -3.16
N ASP A 121 6.09 -28.29 -4.20
CA ASP A 121 5.98 -29.19 -5.36
C ASP A 121 5.96 -30.68 -4.98
N ALA A 122 6.37 -31.03 -3.75
CA ALA A 122 6.37 -32.41 -3.26
C ALA A 122 5.03 -32.89 -2.68
N TYR A 123 4.08 -31.98 -2.40
CA TYR A 123 2.79 -32.34 -1.80
C TYR A 123 1.73 -32.58 -2.88
N GLN A 124 0.86 -33.57 -2.67
CA GLN A 124 -0.30 -33.78 -3.54
C GLN A 124 -1.33 -32.66 -3.33
N SER A 125 -2.14 -32.35 -4.35
CA SER A 125 -3.13 -31.27 -4.34
C SER A 125 -4.04 -31.29 -3.11
N ASP A 126 -4.45 -32.48 -2.67
CA ASP A 126 -5.42 -32.65 -1.59
C ASP A 126 -4.78 -32.42 -0.21
N GLU A 127 -3.49 -32.71 -0.05
CA GLU A 127 -2.73 -32.43 1.18
C GLU A 127 -2.42 -30.94 1.30
N LEU A 128 -2.06 -30.30 0.19
CA LEU A 128 -1.89 -28.84 0.11
C LEU A 128 -3.17 -28.11 0.50
N GLU A 129 -4.32 -28.55 0.00
CA GLU A 129 -5.61 -27.94 0.32
C GLU A 129 -6.02 -28.16 1.78
N ALA A 130 -5.72 -29.35 2.34
CA ALA A 130 -5.94 -29.63 3.75
C ALA A 130 -5.03 -28.79 4.68
N ILE A 131 -3.77 -28.57 4.30
CA ILE A 131 -2.83 -27.70 5.02
C ILE A 131 -3.30 -26.24 4.94
N ARG A 132 -3.64 -25.77 3.72
CA ARG A 132 -4.21 -24.45 3.48
C ARG A 132 -5.41 -24.18 4.37
N THR A 133 -6.38 -25.09 4.39
CA THR A 133 -7.61 -24.97 5.18
C THR A 133 -7.33 -24.97 6.69
N ARG A 134 -6.38 -25.80 7.17
CA ARG A 134 -6.03 -25.88 8.60
C ARG A 134 -5.28 -24.65 9.12
N HIS A 135 -4.61 -23.91 8.24
CA HIS A 135 -3.69 -22.84 8.61
C HIS A 135 -4.14 -21.46 8.11
N MET A 136 -5.45 -21.21 7.99
CA MET A 136 -5.92 -19.84 7.76
C MET A 136 -5.46 -18.94 8.91
N LEU A 137 -4.61 -17.97 8.58
CA LEU A 137 -4.17 -16.97 9.53
C LEU A 137 -5.19 -15.85 9.55
N LYS A 138 -5.77 -15.62 10.72
CA LYS A 138 -6.51 -14.39 11.00
C LYS A 138 -5.52 -13.31 11.36
N THR A 139 -5.59 -12.19 10.66
CA THR A 139 -4.76 -11.03 10.94
C THR A 139 -5.53 -9.75 10.66
N THR A 140 -5.13 -8.69 11.32
CA THR A 140 -5.64 -7.35 11.06
C THR A 140 -4.60 -6.64 10.21
N VAL A 141 -5.03 -6.12 9.06
CA VAL A 141 -4.23 -5.20 8.26
C VAL A 141 -4.74 -3.78 8.45
N PHE A 142 -3.87 -2.82 8.18
CA PHE A 142 -4.16 -1.41 8.30
C PHE A 142 -4.16 -0.79 6.92
N VAL A 143 -5.15 0.05 6.62
CA VAL A 143 -5.38 0.58 5.29
C VAL A 143 -5.42 2.10 5.35
N LEU A 144 -4.86 2.72 4.32
CA LEU A 144 -4.97 4.14 4.04
C LEU A 144 -5.42 4.30 2.58
N ALA A 145 -6.64 4.79 2.35
CA ALA A 145 -7.21 4.87 1.01
C ALA A 145 -8.22 6.03 0.91
N PRO A 146 -8.47 6.59 -0.29
CA PRO A 146 -9.65 7.42 -0.50
C PRO A 146 -10.94 6.68 -0.09
N HIS A 147 -11.80 7.32 0.69
CA HIS A 147 -13.00 6.67 1.27
C HIS A 147 -13.92 6.06 0.20
N PHE A 148 -14.03 6.70 -0.96
CA PHE A 148 -14.92 6.26 -2.05
C PHE A 148 -14.43 4.98 -2.75
N ILE A 149 -13.16 4.60 -2.62
CA ILE A 149 -12.64 3.33 -3.17
C ILE A 149 -12.59 2.20 -2.13
N ARG A 150 -13.05 2.44 -0.90
CA ARG A 150 -12.99 1.45 0.19
C ARG A 150 -13.53 0.07 -0.21
N PRO A 151 -14.71 -0.07 -0.84
CA PRO A 151 -15.21 -1.39 -1.25
C PRO A 151 -14.26 -2.15 -2.18
N HIS A 152 -13.60 -1.45 -3.11
CA HIS A 152 -12.60 -2.03 -4.01
C HIS A 152 -11.35 -2.49 -3.27
N VAL A 153 -10.88 -1.68 -2.31
CA VAL A 153 -9.69 -2.02 -1.51
C VAL A 153 -9.95 -3.24 -0.63
N GLU A 154 -11.12 -3.30 0.02
CA GLU A 154 -11.52 -4.46 0.83
C GLU A 154 -11.64 -5.73 -0.02
N ASP A 155 -12.33 -5.67 -1.16
CA ASP A 155 -12.44 -6.79 -2.10
C ASP A 155 -11.05 -7.26 -2.57
N THR A 156 -10.21 -6.33 -3.02
CA THR A 156 -8.85 -6.63 -3.48
C THR A 156 -8.02 -7.33 -2.40
N LEU A 157 -8.01 -6.81 -1.17
CA LEU A 157 -7.24 -7.40 -0.08
C LEU A 157 -7.76 -8.78 0.34
N LEU A 158 -9.08 -8.96 0.36
CA LEU A 158 -9.70 -10.25 0.67
C LEU A 158 -9.37 -11.30 -0.39
N ARG A 159 -9.46 -10.94 -1.67
CA ARG A 159 -9.11 -11.82 -2.79
C ARG A 159 -7.64 -12.23 -2.75
N ILE A 160 -6.71 -11.29 -2.53
CA ILE A 160 -5.29 -11.61 -2.37
C ILE A 160 -5.07 -12.52 -1.15
N ALA A 161 -5.76 -12.26 -0.02
CA ALA A 161 -5.65 -13.09 1.17
C ALA A 161 -6.14 -14.53 0.94
N LEU A 162 -7.17 -14.71 0.10
CA LEU A 162 -7.68 -16.02 -0.31
C LEU A 162 -6.78 -16.72 -1.34
N GLY A 163 -5.77 -16.03 -1.87
CA GLY A 163 -4.88 -16.55 -2.91
C GLY A 163 -5.48 -16.51 -4.31
N ASP A 164 -6.49 -15.66 -4.54
CA ASP A 164 -7.02 -15.41 -5.88
C ASP A 164 -5.92 -14.86 -6.79
N GLU A 165 -5.92 -15.30 -8.04
CA GLU A 165 -5.04 -14.74 -9.05
C GLU A 165 -5.54 -13.33 -9.42
N ILE A 166 -4.86 -12.32 -8.87
CA ILE A 166 -4.98 -10.94 -9.32
C ILE A 166 -3.82 -10.68 -10.28
N ASP A 167 -4.17 -10.23 -11.47
CA ASP A 167 -3.22 -9.84 -12.52
C ASP A 167 -2.50 -8.54 -12.13
N LEU A 168 -1.54 -8.70 -11.24
CA LEU A 168 -0.63 -7.66 -10.80
C LEU A 168 0.65 -7.79 -11.61
N ARG A 169 1.26 -6.66 -11.93
CA ARG A 169 2.53 -6.67 -12.67
C ARG A 169 3.64 -7.39 -11.91
N LYS A 170 3.55 -7.39 -10.59
CA LYS A 170 4.53 -7.98 -9.68
C LYS A 170 3.80 -8.59 -8.47
N PRO A 171 4.38 -9.63 -7.84
CA PRO A 171 3.75 -10.28 -6.71
C PRO A 171 3.68 -9.37 -5.47
N THR A 172 2.55 -9.49 -4.78
CA THR A 172 2.18 -8.82 -3.53
C THR A 172 3.04 -9.22 -2.35
N ARG A 173 3.32 -10.52 -2.24
CA ARG A 173 3.93 -11.13 -1.05
C ARG A 173 3.16 -10.78 0.22
N LEU A 174 1.83 -10.88 0.15
CA LEU A 174 0.96 -10.58 1.28
C LEU A 174 1.25 -11.51 2.45
N GLY A 175 1.46 -12.80 2.17
CA GLY A 175 1.81 -13.78 3.20
C GLY A 175 3.12 -13.45 3.90
N GLU A 176 4.17 -13.04 3.15
CA GLU A 176 5.43 -12.57 3.74
C GLU A 176 5.20 -11.33 4.62
N SER A 177 4.38 -10.38 4.15
CA SER A 177 4.11 -9.13 4.88
C SER A 177 3.42 -9.39 6.22
N VAL A 178 2.39 -10.23 6.22
CA VAL A 178 1.64 -10.62 7.42
C VAL A 178 2.52 -11.42 8.38
N PHE A 179 3.27 -12.39 7.86
CA PHE A 179 4.18 -13.21 8.66
C PHE A 179 5.24 -12.35 9.34
N CYS A 180 5.85 -11.42 8.60
CA CYS A 180 6.91 -10.57 9.13
C CYS A 180 6.44 -9.65 10.24
N ALA A 181 5.27 -9.01 10.11
CA ALA A 181 4.74 -8.16 11.18
C ALA A 181 4.60 -8.90 12.52
N ARG A 182 4.14 -10.16 12.48
CA ARG A 182 3.96 -10.99 13.69
C ARG A 182 5.28 -11.38 14.35
N HIS A 183 6.30 -11.68 13.54
CA HIS A 183 7.58 -12.23 14.00
C HIS A 183 8.66 -11.17 14.21
N TRP A 184 8.52 -9.99 13.61
CA TRP A 184 9.47 -8.89 13.71
C TRP A 184 9.58 -8.38 15.16
N LYS A 185 8.44 -8.15 15.82
CA LYS A 185 8.39 -7.66 17.21
C LYS A 185 9.00 -8.64 18.22
N THR A 186 9.07 -9.93 17.88
CA THR A 186 9.66 -10.95 18.75
C THR A 186 11.17 -11.12 18.56
N GLY A 187 11.76 -10.46 17.56
CA GLY A 187 13.19 -10.58 17.25
C GLY A 187 13.61 -11.98 16.82
N SER A 188 12.65 -12.82 16.39
CA SER A 188 12.92 -14.20 16.01
C SER A 188 13.92 -14.28 14.84
N ALA A 189 14.76 -15.32 14.83
CA ALA A 189 15.68 -15.57 13.71
C ALA A 189 14.93 -15.77 12.38
N GLU A 190 13.70 -16.30 12.46
CA GLU A 190 12.75 -16.43 11.36
C GLU A 190 12.45 -15.05 10.75
N ALA A 191 12.14 -14.02 11.56
CA ALA A 191 11.90 -12.67 11.05
C ALA A 191 13.08 -12.04 10.29
N ARG A 192 14.30 -12.57 10.45
CA ARG A 192 15.46 -12.15 9.65
C ARG A 192 15.52 -12.86 8.29
N THR A 193 14.86 -14.01 8.18
CA THR A 193 14.84 -14.87 6.99
C THR A 193 13.68 -14.55 6.07
N TYR A 194 12.50 -14.27 6.64
CA TYR A 194 11.33 -13.83 5.88
C TYR A 194 11.47 -12.32 5.58
N GLY A 195 11.29 -11.94 4.32
CA GLY A 195 11.63 -10.60 3.81
C GLY A 195 10.98 -9.48 4.61
N LYS A 196 11.68 -8.36 4.82
CA LYS A 196 11.22 -7.29 5.74
C LYS A 196 10.01 -6.48 5.22
N THR A 197 9.17 -7.06 4.36
CA THR A 197 8.00 -6.43 3.76
C THR A 197 6.94 -6.19 4.84
N CYS A 198 6.32 -5.01 4.87
CA CYS A 198 5.27 -4.64 5.83
C CYS A 198 4.05 -4.00 5.17
N GLY A 199 3.96 -4.01 3.85
CA GLY A 199 2.89 -3.33 3.14
C GLY A 199 3.18 -3.17 1.65
N TRP A 200 2.28 -2.46 0.97
CA TRP A 200 2.46 -1.98 -0.40
C TRP A 200 1.68 -0.68 -0.57
N LEU A 201 2.22 0.15 -1.45
CA LEU A 201 1.53 1.27 -2.06
C LEU A 201 1.00 0.79 -3.41
N GLU A 202 -0.31 0.88 -3.61
CA GLU A 202 -0.94 0.70 -4.90
C GLU A 202 -0.97 2.03 -5.65
N LEU A 203 -0.49 2.01 -6.89
CA LEU A 203 -0.19 3.22 -7.65
C LEU A 203 -1.34 3.67 -8.56
N ASP A 204 -2.28 2.81 -8.98
CA ASP A 204 -3.31 3.23 -9.92
C ASP A 204 -4.42 4.03 -9.21
N ASN A 205 -4.87 3.51 -8.07
CA ASN A 205 -5.94 4.04 -7.23
C ASN A 205 -5.45 4.85 -6.02
N GLY A 206 -4.17 4.72 -5.65
CA GLY A 206 -3.56 5.53 -4.59
C GLY A 206 -4.04 5.11 -3.20
N PHE A 207 -3.91 3.82 -2.88
CA PHE A 207 -4.09 3.33 -1.53
C PHE A 207 -2.86 2.59 -1.02
N MET A 208 -2.77 2.46 0.30
CA MET A 208 -1.72 1.72 0.98
C MET A 208 -2.33 0.68 1.90
N PHE A 209 -1.71 -0.48 1.97
CA PHE A 209 -1.96 -1.44 3.03
C PHE A 209 -0.68 -1.66 3.84
N PHE A 210 -0.85 -2.00 5.11
CA PHE A 210 0.21 -2.27 6.05
C PHE A 210 -0.14 -3.49 6.91
N SER A 211 0.86 -4.29 7.24
CA SER A 211 0.75 -5.34 8.27
C SER A 211 1.28 -4.88 9.63
N ASP A 212 1.99 -3.74 9.69
CA ASP A 212 2.51 -3.14 10.91
C ASP A 212 1.79 -1.83 11.27
N GLU A 213 1.20 -1.80 12.47
CA GLU A 213 0.40 -0.67 12.96
C GLU A 213 1.22 0.60 13.12
N ASP A 214 2.45 0.48 13.63
CA ASP A 214 3.31 1.62 13.92
C ASP A 214 3.71 2.33 12.62
N THR A 215 4.06 1.56 11.60
CA THR A 215 4.31 2.05 10.24
C THR A 215 3.08 2.76 9.68
N TRP A 216 1.90 2.15 9.76
CA TRP A 216 0.65 2.76 9.29
C TRP A 216 0.34 4.09 9.99
N ARG A 217 0.45 4.16 11.33
CA ARG A 217 0.22 5.39 12.10
C ARG A 217 1.15 6.51 11.65
N ASN A 218 2.43 6.20 11.43
CA ASN A 218 3.38 7.18 10.95
C ASN A 218 3.03 7.72 9.55
N PHE A 219 2.56 6.85 8.64
CA PHE A 219 2.07 7.31 7.33
C PHE A 219 0.82 8.17 7.47
N CYS A 220 -0.13 7.80 8.33
CA CYS A 220 -1.28 8.63 8.64
C CYS A 220 -0.86 10.03 9.13
N ASP A 221 0.18 10.12 9.96
CA ASP A 221 0.71 11.40 10.43
C ASP A 221 1.31 12.25 9.32
N VAL A 222 2.04 11.62 8.38
CA VAL A 222 2.54 12.31 7.17
C VAL A 222 1.37 12.93 6.41
N PHE A 223 0.26 12.20 6.27
CA PHE A 223 -0.96 12.68 5.61
C PHE A 223 -1.84 13.61 6.45
N GLY A 224 -1.42 13.98 7.67
CA GLY A 224 -2.18 14.87 8.55
C GLY A 224 -3.42 14.23 9.16
N LEU A 225 -3.49 12.90 9.22
CA LEU A 225 -4.62 12.12 9.73
C LEU A 225 -4.50 11.77 11.24
N THR A 226 -3.54 12.37 11.95
CA THR A 226 -3.18 12.09 13.35
C THR A 226 -4.36 12.15 14.33
N SER A 227 -5.37 12.99 14.07
CA SER A 227 -6.56 13.11 14.93
C SER A 227 -7.65 12.06 14.65
N LEU A 228 -7.51 11.26 13.59
CA LEU A 228 -8.54 10.30 13.16
C LEU A 228 -8.34 8.90 13.76
N ALA A 229 -7.27 8.67 14.54
CA ALA A 229 -7.08 7.43 15.28
C ALA A 229 -8.19 7.18 16.35
N GLU A 230 -9.01 8.19 16.66
CA GLU A 230 -10.21 8.04 17.48
C GLU A 230 -11.41 7.44 16.71
N TRP A 231 -11.35 7.31 15.38
CA TRP A 231 -12.47 6.89 14.53
C TRP A 231 -12.53 5.38 14.27
N CYS A 232 -11.53 4.60 14.72
CA CYS A 232 -11.38 3.19 14.37
C CYS A 232 -12.27 2.20 15.15
N THR A 233 -13.21 2.64 16.01
CA THR A 233 -14.00 1.70 16.82
C THR A 233 -15.49 1.97 16.94
N SER A 234 -16.03 3.04 16.35
CA SER A 234 -17.47 3.31 16.43
C SER A 234 -18.07 3.47 15.04
N ASP A 235 -19.15 2.74 14.80
CA ASP A 235 -20.07 2.87 13.67
C ASP A 235 -20.05 4.28 13.07
N ILE A 236 -19.56 4.37 11.84
CA ILE A 236 -19.27 5.64 11.15
C ILE A 236 -20.56 6.46 11.06
N LEU A 237 -20.58 7.61 11.75
CA LEU A 237 -21.34 8.76 11.28
C LEU A 237 -20.72 9.16 9.95
N GLU A 238 -21.44 8.94 8.84
CA GLU A 238 -21.00 9.40 7.53
C GLU A 238 -20.66 10.90 7.64
N PRO A 239 -19.41 11.31 7.33
CA PRO A 239 -19.10 12.73 7.25
C PRO A 239 -20.09 13.40 6.28
N ASP A 240 -20.60 14.57 6.64
CA ASP A 240 -21.46 15.35 5.74
C ASP A 240 -20.61 15.88 4.58
N PHE A 241 -20.59 15.13 3.48
CA PHE A 241 -19.81 15.42 2.28
C PHE A 241 -20.53 16.39 1.32
N SER A 242 -21.66 16.98 1.71
CA SER A 242 -22.42 17.90 0.84
C SER A 242 -21.63 19.13 0.39
N GLU A 243 -20.48 19.42 1.02
CA GLU A 243 -19.57 20.50 0.63
C GLU A 243 -18.37 20.07 -0.26
N ILE A 244 -18.01 18.79 -0.33
CA ILE A 244 -16.79 18.32 -1.03
C ILE A 244 -16.99 18.16 -2.55
N ASP A 245 -18.22 17.90 -3.00
CA ASP A 245 -18.54 17.71 -4.43
C ASP A 245 -18.29 18.95 -5.31
N LYS A 246 -18.18 20.14 -4.71
CA LYS A 246 -17.97 21.38 -5.49
C LYS A 246 -16.54 21.56 -5.98
N ASP A 247 -15.55 21.01 -5.26
CA ASP A 247 -14.14 21.22 -5.59
C ASP A 247 -13.60 20.13 -6.53
N LEU A 248 -14.05 18.88 -6.38
CA LEU A 248 -13.62 17.75 -7.23
C LEU A 248 -14.18 17.81 -8.66
N ALA A 249 -15.33 18.46 -8.87
CA ALA A 249 -15.94 18.64 -10.19
C ALA A 249 -15.14 19.58 -11.12
N THR A 250 -14.13 20.28 -10.60
CA THR A 250 -13.28 21.19 -11.38
C THR A 250 -11.94 20.58 -11.80
N CYS A 251 -11.65 19.33 -11.44
CA CYS A 251 -10.49 18.65 -11.99
C CYS A 251 -10.74 18.40 -13.50
N PRO A 252 -10.01 19.06 -14.41
CA PRO A 252 -10.25 18.90 -15.83
C PRO A 252 -10.07 17.42 -16.19
N ARG A 253 -11.12 16.81 -16.74
CA ARG A 253 -11.00 15.51 -17.40
C ARG A 253 -9.86 15.62 -18.40
N ARG A 254 -8.78 14.89 -18.17
CA ARG A 254 -7.68 14.77 -19.13
C ARG A 254 -8.20 13.97 -20.32
N ASP A 255 -8.82 14.65 -21.26
CA ASP A 255 -9.00 14.17 -22.62
C ASP A 255 -7.70 14.45 -23.38
N GLN A 256 -6.80 13.45 -23.43
CA GLN A 256 -5.81 13.14 -24.48
C GLN A 256 -4.63 12.32 -23.96
#